data_AF-A0A7U8C781-F1
#
_entry.id   AF-A0A7U8C781-F1
#
_cell.length_a   1.000
_cell.length_b   1.000
_cell.length_c   1.000
_cell.angle_alpha   90.00
_cell.angle_beta   90.00
_cell.angle_gamma   90.00
#
_symmetry.space_group_name_H-M   'P 1'
#
loop_
_entity.id
_entity.type
_entity.pdbx_description
1 polymer ?
#
loop_
_entity_poly.entity_id
_entity_poly.type
_entity_poly.pdbx_seq_one_letter_code
_entity_poly.pdbx_strand_id
1 'polypeptide(L)'
;MTNPVDFQKSFETVQSLMNLQAAAITKSIEQQKKSGEELTAFFQTEAEKAKELKTPEELIKFNMEANKALFELLKGQGEAFTAIANETRDAAMSELQAITK
;
A
#
# COMPACT_ATOMS: atom_id res chain seq x y z
N MET A 1 -38.33 -25.04 2.54
CA MET A 1 -38.14 -24.30 1.27
C MET A 1 -36.66 -24.30 0.94
N THR A 2 -36.22 -25.21 0.08
CA THR A 2 -34.86 -25.16 -0.49
C THR A 2 -34.92 -24.21 -1.67
N ASN A 3 -34.51 -22.95 -1.48
CA ASN A 3 -34.28 -22.06 -2.63
C ASN A 3 -33.25 -22.74 -3.53
N PRO A 4 -33.52 -22.90 -4.84
CA PRO A 4 -32.50 -23.40 -5.75
C PRO A 4 -31.31 -22.44 -5.70
N VAL A 5 -30.12 -22.96 -5.41
CA VAL A 5 -28.88 -22.18 -5.46
C VAL A 5 -28.74 -21.66 -6.88
N ASP A 6 -28.71 -20.34 -7.03
CA ASP A 6 -28.46 -19.69 -8.31
C ASP A 6 -26.95 -19.78 -8.61
N PHE A 7 -26.57 -20.86 -9.28
CA PHE A 7 -25.19 -21.14 -9.66
C PHE A 7 -24.61 -20.09 -10.61
N GLN A 8 -25.44 -19.41 -11.39
CA GLN A 8 -24.99 -18.35 -12.31
C GLN A 8 -24.60 -17.10 -11.51
N LYS A 9 -25.46 -16.63 -10.60
CA LYS A 9 -25.15 -15.50 -9.69
C LYS A 9 -23.93 -15.80 -8.82
N SER A 10 -23.79 -17.05 -8.37
CA SER A 10 -22.63 -17.50 -7.60
C SER A 10 -21.33 -17.43 -8.41
N PHE A 11 -21.35 -17.88 -9.67
CA PHE A 11 -20.19 -17.83 -10.57
C PHE A 11 -19.78 -16.39 -10.91
N GLU A 12 -20.75 -15.54 -11.26
CA GLU A 12 -20.52 -14.11 -11.55
C GLU A 12 -19.90 -13.40 -10.35
N THR A 13 -20.31 -13.73 -9.13
CA THR A 13 -19.72 -13.13 -7.93
C THR A 13 -18.29 -13.61 -7.70
N VAL A 14 -18.00 -14.89 -7.87
CA VAL A 14 -16.61 -15.39 -7.77
C VAL A 14 -15.72 -14.69 -8.80
N GLN A 15 -16.21 -14.51 -10.03
CA GLN A 15 -15.49 -13.78 -11.07
C GLN A 15 -15.24 -12.31 -10.67
N SER A 16 -16.25 -11.64 -10.10
CA SER A 16 -16.13 -10.27 -9.58
C SER A 16 -15.06 -10.18 -8.47
N LEU A 17 -15.09 -11.10 -7.49
CA LEU A 17 -14.11 -11.17 -6.42
C LEU A 17 -12.68 -11.42 -6.93
N MET A 18 -12.52 -12.27 -7.94
CA MET A 18 -11.22 -12.51 -8.59
C MET A 18 -10.70 -11.24 -9.29
N ASN A 19 -11.58 -10.50 -9.98
CA ASN A 19 -11.21 -9.23 -10.60
C ASN A 19 -10.79 -8.19 -9.57
N LEU A 20 -11.48 -8.11 -8.42
CA LEU A 20 -11.10 -7.24 -7.31
C LEU A 20 -9.71 -7.60 -6.75
N GLN A 21 -9.43 -8.89 -6.55
CA GLN A 21 -8.10 -9.33 -6.11
C GLN A 21 -7.01 -9.01 -7.14
N ALA A 22 -7.26 -9.23 -8.42
CA ALA A 22 -6.31 -8.88 -9.48
C ALA A 22 -6.00 -7.37 -9.48
N ALA A 23 -7.03 -6.53 -9.39
CA ALA A 23 -6.87 -5.08 -9.29
C ALA A 23 -6.09 -4.66 -8.05
N ALA A 24 -6.35 -5.29 -6.90
CA ALA A 24 -5.62 -5.03 -5.66
C ALA A 24 -4.13 -5.41 -5.76
N ILE A 25 -3.81 -6.53 -6.41
CA ILE A 25 -2.44 -6.96 -6.69
C ILE A 25 -1.75 -5.92 -7.60
N THR A 26 -2.40 -5.50 -8.69
CA THR A 26 -1.85 -4.47 -9.59
C THR A 26 -1.55 -3.18 -8.84
N LYS A 27 -2.52 -2.65 -8.07
CA LYS A 27 -2.33 -1.44 -7.24
C LYS A 27 -1.17 -1.62 -6.25
N SER A 28 -1.06 -2.80 -5.63
CA SER A 28 0.01 -3.10 -4.67
C SER A 28 1.39 -3.12 -5.33
N ILE A 29 1.51 -3.66 -6.54
CA ILE A 29 2.76 -3.66 -7.31
C ILE A 29 3.16 -2.23 -7.69
N GLU A 30 2.21 -1.42 -8.17
CA GLU A 30 2.43 -0.01 -8.49
C GLU A 30 2.87 0.78 -7.26
N GLN A 31 2.19 0.57 -6.12
CA GLN A 31 2.56 1.19 -4.86
C GLN A 31 3.95 0.74 -4.39
N GLN A 32 4.29 -0.54 -4.52
CA GLN A 32 5.63 -1.05 -4.17
C GLN A 32 6.72 -0.40 -5.02
N LYS A 33 6.48 -0.25 -6.33
CA LYS A 33 7.40 0.44 -7.23
C LYS A 33 7.60 1.89 -6.79
N LYS A 34 6.51 2.62 -6.56
CA LYS A 34 6.55 4.00 -6.09
C LYS A 34 7.31 4.12 -4.76
N SER A 35 7.02 3.25 -3.79
CA SER A 35 7.72 3.21 -2.51
C SER A 35 9.23 3.00 -2.67
N GLY A 36 9.64 2.13 -3.61
CA GLY A 36 11.05 1.91 -3.92
C GLY A 36 11.74 3.12 -4.56
N GLU A 37 11.05 3.81 -5.46
CA GLU A 37 11.53 5.05 -6.08
C GLU A 37 11.71 6.16 -5.04
N GLU A 38 10.71 6.35 -4.14
CA GLU A 38 10.77 7.33 -3.06
C GLU A 38 11.91 7.02 -2.07
N LEU A 39 12.12 5.75 -1.69
CA LEU A 39 13.23 5.34 -0.83
C LEU A 39 14.59 5.61 -1.49
N THR A 40 14.70 5.31 -2.78
CA THR A 40 15.94 5.58 -3.53
C THR A 40 16.24 7.06 -3.56
N ALA A 41 15.25 7.90 -3.87
CA ALA A 41 15.38 9.35 -3.89
C ALA A 41 15.72 9.93 -2.50
N PHE A 42 15.11 9.37 -1.45
CA PHE A 42 15.42 9.73 -0.07
C PHE A 42 16.91 9.48 0.24
N PHE A 43 17.42 8.27 0.00
CA PHE A 43 18.82 7.95 0.30
C PHE A 43 19.81 8.74 -0.56
N GLN A 44 19.49 9.01 -1.82
CA GLN A 44 20.32 9.88 -2.66
C GLN A 44 20.41 11.30 -2.07
N THR A 45 19.28 11.85 -1.64
CA THR A 45 19.22 13.19 -1.04
C THR A 45 19.99 13.25 0.28
N GLU A 46 19.81 12.27 1.16
CA GLU A 46 20.53 12.22 2.44
C GLU A 46 22.04 11.98 2.25
N ALA A 47 22.44 11.22 1.23
CA ALA A 47 23.86 11.03 0.89
C ALA A 47 24.52 12.33 0.43
N GLU A 48 23.83 13.19 -0.32
CA GLU A 48 24.36 14.51 -0.69
C GLU A 48 24.51 15.42 0.54
N LYS A 49 23.50 15.47 1.42
CA LYS A 49 23.58 16.24 2.68
C LYS A 49 24.72 15.76 3.57
N ALA A 50 24.95 14.45 3.63
CA ALA A 50 26.02 13.87 4.45
C ALA A 50 27.42 14.36 4.04
N LYS A 51 27.64 14.75 2.77
CA LYS A 51 28.92 15.29 2.30
C LYS A 51 29.24 16.68 2.88
N GLU A 52 28.23 17.39 3.34
CA GLU A 52 28.37 18.76 3.86
C GLU A 52 28.68 18.81 5.36
N LEU A 53 28.60 17.68 6.06
CA LEU A 53 28.82 17.56 7.50
C LEU A 53 30.29 17.76 7.85
N LYS A 54 30.59 18.62 8.82
CA LYS A 54 31.97 18.98 9.21
C LYS A 54 32.30 18.66 10.66
N THR A 55 31.28 18.48 11.50
CA THR A 55 31.46 18.30 12.94
C THR A 55 30.71 17.07 13.47
N PRO A 56 31.15 16.49 14.61
CA PRO A 56 30.41 15.43 15.27
C PRO A 56 28.98 15.81 15.65
N GLU A 57 28.76 17.05 16.10
CA GLU A 57 27.44 17.57 16.47
C GLU A 57 26.49 17.62 15.26
N GLU A 58 26.98 18.08 14.11
CA GLU A 58 26.22 18.06 12.85
C GLU A 58 25.88 16.64 12.42
N LEU A 59 26.79 15.68 12.61
CA LEU A 59 26.56 14.28 12.27
C LEU A 59 25.49 13.63 13.15
N ILE A 60 25.46 13.94 14.45
CA ILE A 60 24.42 13.46 15.36
C ILE A 60 23.06 14.05 14.95
N LYS A 61 23.01 15.36 14.71
CA LYS A 61 21.78 16.05 14.30
C LYS A 61 21.24 15.50 12.98
N PHE A 62 22.11 15.35 11.99
CA PHE A 62 21.78 14.75 10.70
C PHE A 62 21.19 13.35 10.86
N ASN A 63 21.82 12.47 11.64
CA ASN A 63 21.31 11.11 11.86
C ASN A 63 19.92 11.09 12.49
N MET A 64 19.66 11.97 13.47
CA MET A 64 18.35 12.05 14.11
C MET A 64 17.28 12.53 13.12
N GLU A 65 17.57 13.57 12.34
CA GLU A 65 16.64 14.14 11.37
C GLU A 65 16.37 13.18 10.21
N ALA A 66 17.42 12.56 9.66
CA ALA A 66 17.31 11.58 8.59
C ALA A 66 16.50 10.36 9.04
N ASN A 67 16.76 9.80 10.22
CA ASN A 67 15.99 8.66 10.72
C ASN A 67 14.51 9.02 10.95
N LYS A 68 14.24 10.21 11.49
CA LYS A 68 12.86 10.69 11.65
C LYS A 68 12.15 10.78 10.29
N ALA A 69 12.79 11.39 9.30
CA ALA A 69 12.23 11.52 7.96
C ALA A 69 12.01 10.15 7.29
N LEU A 70 12.96 9.21 7.46
CA LEU A 70 12.83 7.84 6.98
C LEU A 70 11.62 7.13 7.61
N PHE A 71 11.42 7.25 8.93
CA PHE A 71 10.28 6.62 9.59
C PHE A 71 8.94 7.20 9.14
N GLU A 72 8.85 8.52 8.94
CA GLU A 72 7.63 9.13 8.39
C GLU A 72 7.37 8.69 6.95
N LEU A 73 8.41 8.57 6.11
CA LEU A 73 8.28 8.02 4.77
C LEU A 73 7.75 6.58 4.81
N LEU A 74 8.37 5.70 5.60
CA LEU A 74 7.95 4.30 5.72
C LEU A 74 6.52 4.16 6.27
N LYS A 75 6.15 5.00 7.23
CA LYS A 75 4.79 5.07 7.76
C LYS A 75 3.79 5.42 6.66
N GLY A 76 4.06 6.47 5.87
CA GLY A 76 3.21 6.87 4.75
C GLY A 76 3.05 5.75 3.71
N GLN A 77 4.12 5.00 3.43
CA GLN A 77 4.05 3.83 2.55
C GLN A 77 3.15 2.72 3.13
N GLY A 78 3.26 2.45 4.43
CA GLY A 78 2.37 1.49 5.12
C GLY A 78 0.90 1.91 5.12
N GLU A 79 0.64 3.20 5.31
CA GLU A 79 -0.71 3.77 5.23
C GLU A 79 -1.31 3.63 3.82
N ALA A 80 -0.50 3.83 2.77
CA ALA A 80 -0.93 3.64 1.38
C ALA A 80 -1.31 2.17 1.09
N PHE A 81 -0.53 1.19 1.55
CA PHE A 81 -0.89 -0.22 1.43
C PHE A 81 -2.16 -0.56 2.23
N THR A 82 -2.29 0.01 3.42
CA THR A 82 -3.49 -0.17 4.26
C THR A 82 -4.74 0.36 3.56
N ALA A 83 -4.63 1.49 2.85
CA ALA A 83 -5.73 2.03 2.05
C ALA A 83 -6.13 1.07 0.92
N ILE A 84 -5.19 0.53 0.16
CA ILE A 84 -5.47 -0.48 -0.90
C ILE A 84 -6.20 -1.69 -0.31
N ALA A 85 -5.74 -2.19 0.84
CA ALA A 85 -6.37 -3.34 1.51
C ALA A 85 -7.81 -3.03 1.96
N ASN A 86 -8.04 -1.85 2.55
CA ASN A 86 -9.36 -1.43 3.00
C ASN A 86 -10.32 -1.23 1.82
N GLU A 87 -9.89 -0.54 0.76
CA GLU A 87 -10.68 -0.36 -0.47
C GLU A 87 -11.11 -1.72 -1.06
N THR A 88 -10.17 -2.66 -1.14
CA THR A 88 -10.43 -4.00 -1.69
C THR A 88 -11.41 -4.77 -0.83
N ARG A 89 -11.24 -4.72 0.50
CA ARG A 89 -12.13 -5.37 1.46
C ARG A 89 -13.56 -4.82 1.35
N ASP A 90 -13.69 -3.50 1.32
CA ASP A 90 -14.99 -2.84 1.31
C ASP A 90 -15.74 -3.13 -0.01
N ALA A 91 -15.02 -3.15 -1.15
CA ALA A 91 -15.56 -3.58 -2.43
C ALA A 91 -16.01 -5.04 -2.40
N ALA A 92 -15.17 -5.95 -1.90
CA ALA A 92 -15.51 -7.38 -1.80
C ALA A 92 -16.72 -7.62 -0.87
N MET A 93 -16.83 -6.86 0.22
CA MET A 93 -17.98 -6.95 1.12
C MET A 93 -19.27 -6.48 0.45
N SER A 94 -19.21 -5.42 -0.37
CA SER A 94 -20.34 -4.96 -1.17
C SER A 94 -20.82 -6.03 -2.15
N GLU A 95 -19.90 -6.70 -2.85
CA GLU A 95 -20.22 -7.80 -3.77
C GLU A 95 -20.88 -8.98 -3.05
N LEU A 96 -20.33 -9.39 -1.91
CA LEU A 96 -20.92 -10.48 -1.11
C LEU A 96 -22.32 -10.14 -0.60
N GLN A 97 -22.55 -8.90 -0.16
CA GLN A 97 -23.88 -8.46 0.28
C GLN A 97 -24.91 -8.49 -0.85
N ALA A 98 -24.50 -8.18 -2.09
CA ALA A 98 -25.37 -8.23 -3.27
C ALA A 98 -25.85 -9.66 -3.62
N ILE A 99 -25.14 -10.70 -3.17
CA ILE A 99 -25.58 -12.09 -3.33
C ILE A 99 -26.76 -12.40 -2.40
N THR A 100 -26.70 -11.89 -1.17
CA THR A 100 -27.70 -12.16 -0.10
C THR A 100 -28.99 -11.36 -0.22
N LYS A 101 -29.00 -10.31 -1.05
CA LYS A 101 -30.20 -9.59 -1.50
C LYS A 101 -30.78 -10.25 -2.74
#